data_AF-A0A3M4U7I9-F1
#
_entry.id   AF-A0A3M4U7I9-F1
#
_cell.length_a   1.000
_cell.length_b   1.000
_cell.length_c   1.000
_cell.angle_alpha   90.00
_cell.angle_beta   90.00
_cell.angle_gamma   90.00
#
_symmetry.space_group_name_H-M   'P 1'
#
loop_
_entity.id
_entity.type
_entity.pdbx_description
1 polymer ?
#
loop_
_entity_poly.entity_id
_entity_poly.type
_entity_poly.pdbx_seq_one_letter_code
_entity_poly.pdbx_strand_id
1 'polypeptide(L)'
;MPSLDVAQTTLPDVRQMSDFRLQRRRPIEQSLLYAVSSWPQSLRDPQSSEQIQRQNLQLPARGDEQARQWAADLRRRYAKPDALVEAMLGYFSDQPFHYTLKPMPLGNDSIDEFLFASRRGFCAHYAGAMTFVLRAAGIPARVVAGYQGGELNPDGQYLTVRQFDAHAWVEYWQPGVGWRSVDPTAAVAPQRIEQGLEQALAADEAFLQDSPLSALRYRNVPWLNTLRLSWDNLNYGWQRWVLGYQGQQQLQILGRWFSGFQAPVFVAGIVLSLGLIALWLFKPWQRESDSQLRVFGAFERLLARHGLRRMPGEGADAFCRRAVLFFPQHAEAITAFIREFQAQRYAGRLASASRLREALRALRRRLPWRVSAVRDRHS
;
A
#
# COMPACT_ATOMS: atom_id res chain seq x y z
N MET A 1 13.36 10.37 -15.91
CA MET A 1 14.35 9.97 -14.89
C MET A 1 14.44 11.12 -13.90
N PRO A 2 14.29 10.89 -12.59
CA PRO A 2 14.48 11.93 -11.59
C PRO A 2 15.92 12.45 -11.56
N SER A 3 16.10 13.76 -11.51
CA SER A 3 17.38 14.45 -11.41
C SER A 3 17.16 15.91 -11.01
N LEU A 4 18.19 16.56 -10.48
CA LEU A 4 18.20 18.02 -10.35
C LEU A 4 18.38 18.64 -11.73
N ASP A 5 17.73 19.76 -12.00
CA ASP A 5 17.86 20.45 -13.28
C ASP A 5 19.14 21.31 -13.30
N VAL A 6 19.80 21.60 -14.42
CA VAL A 6 19.79 20.86 -15.71
C VAL A 6 20.67 19.62 -15.56
N ALA A 7 20.23 18.45 -16.06
CA ALA A 7 20.93 17.19 -15.85
C ALA A 7 21.46 16.52 -17.12
N GLN A 8 22.59 15.84 -16.97
CA GLN A 8 23.11 14.87 -17.93
C GLN A 8 23.42 13.54 -17.25
N THR A 9 23.28 12.45 -17.99
CA THR A 9 23.59 11.09 -17.54
C THR A 9 24.38 10.34 -18.60
N THR A 10 25.16 9.35 -18.17
CA THR A 10 25.95 8.47 -19.05
C THR A 10 25.12 7.33 -19.65
N LEU A 11 23.83 7.20 -19.29
CA LEU A 11 22.95 6.17 -19.83
C LEU A 11 22.67 6.41 -21.33
N PRO A 12 22.98 5.45 -22.22
CA PRO A 12 22.89 5.63 -23.67
C PRO A 12 21.45 5.69 -24.21
N ASP A 13 20.47 5.20 -23.46
CA ASP A 13 19.05 5.17 -23.81
C ASP A 13 18.23 6.29 -23.17
N VAL A 14 18.90 7.24 -22.51
CA VAL A 14 18.31 8.44 -21.92
C VAL A 14 18.74 9.67 -22.71
N ARG A 15 17.80 10.59 -22.95
CA ARG A 15 18.05 11.88 -23.57
C ARG A 15 17.39 12.99 -22.79
N GLN A 16 18.05 14.14 -22.73
CA GLN A 16 17.41 15.36 -22.27
C GLN A 16 16.49 15.88 -23.39
N MET A 17 15.23 16.17 -23.04
CA MET A 17 14.23 16.70 -23.95
C MET A 17 14.26 18.24 -23.99
N SER A 18 13.49 18.86 -24.88
CA SER A 18 13.40 20.32 -25.01
C SER A 18 12.84 21.03 -23.78
N ASP A 19 12.12 20.31 -22.92
CA ASP A 19 11.63 20.75 -21.62
C ASP A 19 12.57 20.38 -20.47
N PHE A 20 13.84 20.09 -20.77
CA PHE A 20 14.93 19.80 -19.82
C PHE A 20 14.77 18.51 -19.00
N ARG A 21 13.67 17.77 -19.14
CA ARG A 21 13.51 16.47 -18.48
C ARG A 21 14.41 15.41 -19.12
N LEU A 22 14.92 14.49 -18.29
CA LEU A 22 15.56 13.26 -18.77
C LEU A 22 14.52 12.21 -19.12
N GLN A 23 14.39 11.86 -20.40
CA GLN A 23 13.49 10.84 -20.91
C GLN A 23 14.25 9.60 -21.38
N ARG A 24 13.80 8.44 -20.90
CA ARG A 24 14.31 7.13 -21.34
C ARG A 24 13.45 6.59 -22.48
N ARG A 25 14.05 5.84 -23.42
CA ARG A 25 13.33 5.21 -24.54
C ARG A 25 12.30 4.16 -24.13
N ARG A 26 12.54 3.46 -23.01
CA ARG A 26 11.63 2.44 -22.46
C ARG A 26 11.30 2.76 -21.00
N PRO A 27 10.08 2.45 -20.53
CA PRO A 27 9.72 2.55 -19.12
C PRO A 27 10.72 1.81 -18.20
N ILE A 28 10.80 2.26 -16.95
CA ILE A 28 11.62 1.63 -15.92
C ILE A 28 10.73 0.60 -15.22
N GLU A 29 10.96 -0.68 -15.48
CA GLU A 29 10.19 -1.79 -14.89
C GLU A 29 10.93 -2.49 -13.74
N GLN A 30 12.21 -2.17 -13.57
CA GLN A 30 13.12 -2.76 -12.59
C GLN A 30 14.01 -1.66 -12.01
N SER A 31 14.59 -1.93 -10.84
CA SER A 31 15.53 -1.01 -10.19
C SER A 31 16.70 -0.68 -11.13
N LEU A 32 17.01 0.61 -11.25
CA LEU A 32 18.01 1.14 -12.17
C LEU A 32 18.99 2.03 -11.41
N LEU A 33 20.28 1.70 -11.48
CA LEU A 33 21.36 2.54 -10.97
C LEU A 33 21.92 3.40 -12.11
N TYR A 34 22.08 4.69 -11.87
CA TYR A 34 22.61 5.62 -12.87
C TYR A 34 23.32 6.81 -12.23
N ALA A 35 24.35 7.30 -12.91
CA ALA A 35 25.07 8.50 -12.52
C ALA A 35 24.48 9.72 -13.25
N VAL A 36 24.42 10.86 -12.55
CA VAL A 36 23.92 12.13 -13.06
C VAL A 36 24.85 13.25 -12.65
N SER A 37 25.14 14.14 -13.59
CA SER A 37 25.74 15.46 -13.33
C SER A 37 24.67 16.52 -13.54
N SER A 38 24.51 17.43 -12.58
CA SER A 38 23.47 18.48 -12.64
C SER A 38 24.07 19.88 -12.44
N TRP A 39 23.48 20.88 -13.10
CA TRP A 39 23.88 22.30 -13.02
C TRP A 39 22.66 23.18 -12.68
N PRO A 40 22.32 23.34 -11.39
CA PRO A 40 21.14 24.11 -10.94
C PRO A 40 21.10 25.57 -11.35
N GLN A 41 22.26 26.15 -11.64
CA GLN A 41 22.41 27.57 -12.01
C GLN A 41 22.57 27.77 -13.52
N SER A 42 22.33 26.72 -14.33
CA SER A 42 22.46 26.81 -15.78
C SER A 42 21.42 27.76 -16.39
N LEU A 43 21.81 28.51 -17.42
CA LEU A 43 20.91 29.35 -18.20
C LEU A 43 20.08 28.48 -19.14
N ARG A 44 18.75 28.53 -19.02
CA ARG A 44 17.84 27.62 -19.73
C ARG A 44 17.06 28.34 -20.81
N ASP A 45 17.45 28.13 -22.06
CA ASP A 45 16.73 28.60 -23.26
C ASP A 45 16.39 30.11 -23.23
N PRO A 46 17.39 31.01 -23.15
CA PRO A 46 17.17 32.47 -23.09
C PRO A 46 16.53 33.05 -24.37
N GLN A 47 16.56 32.30 -25.47
CA GLN A 47 16.03 32.66 -26.78
C GLN A 47 15.03 31.60 -27.27
N SER A 48 14.02 31.31 -26.45
CA SER A 48 13.04 30.27 -26.75
C SER A 48 12.29 30.54 -28.05
N SER A 49 12.07 29.49 -28.84
CA SER A 49 11.31 29.59 -30.09
C SER A 49 9.86 30.05 -29.84
N GLU A 50 9.29 30.79 -30.80
CA GLU A 50 7.88 31.21 -30.69
C GLU A 50 6.91 30.03 -30.53
N GLN A 51 7.22 28.88 -31.12
CA GLN A 51 6.39 27.69 -30.99
C GLN A 51 6.34 27.20 -29.55
N ILE A 52 7.49 27.10 -28.88
CA ILE A 52 7.58 26.72 -27.46
C ILE A 52 6.87 27.76 -26.60
N GLN A 53 7.05 29.05 -26.89
CA GLN A 53 6.36 30.12 -26.16
C GLN A 53 4.84 30.00 -26.31
N ARG A 54 4.31 29.82 -27.54
CA ARG A 54 2.87 29.65 -27.80
C ARG A 54 2.29 28.43 -27.09
N GLN A 55 3.01 27.30 -27.08
CA GLN A 55 2.59 26.11 -26.32
C GLN A 55 2.48 26.39 -24.82
N ASN A 56 3.43 27.13 -24.27
CA ASN A 56 3.45 27.50 -22.85
C ASN A 56 2.61 28.73 -22.51
N LEU A 57 1.87 29.29 -23.47
CA LEU A 57 0.84 30.31 -23.28
C LEU A 57 -0.58 29.75 -23.43
N GLN A 58 -0.71 28.49 -23.85
CA GLN A 58 -2.01 27.90 -24.16
C GLN A 58 -2.88 27.77 -22.89
N LEU A 59 -4.13 28.18 -23.03
CA LEU A 59 -5.21 28.02 -22.05
C LEU A 59 -6.50 27.60 -22.78
N PRO A 60 -7.46 26.97 -22.08
CA PRO A 60 -8.83 26.85 -22.59
C PRO A 60 -9.41 28.20 -22.99
N ALA A 61 -10.34 28.22 -23.95
CA ALA A 61 -10.90 29.47 -24.47
C ALA A 61 -11.87 30.18 -23.49
N ARG A 62 -12.44 29.44 -22.53
CA ARG A 62 -13.42 29.91 -21.54
C ARG A 62 -13.13 29.29 -20.17
N GLY A 63 -13.76 29.83 -19.14
CA GLY A 63 -13.64 29.36 -17.75
C GLY A 63 -12.55 30.10 -16.99
N ASP A 64 -12.65 30.07 -15.67
CA ASP A 64 -11.77 30.77 -14.73
C ASP A 64 -11.66 32.28 -15.02
N GLU A 65 -12.81 32.93 -15.21
CA GLU A 65 -12.90 34.33 -15.65
C GLU A 65 -12.32 35.31 -14.61
N GLN A 66 -12.45 35.02 -13.31
CA GLN A 66 -11.87 35.88 -12.26
C GLN A 66 -10.35 35.82 -12.29
N ALA A 67 -9.76 34.63 -12.48
CA ALA A 67 -8.33 34.45 -12.60
C ALA A 67 -7.78 35.15 -13.85
N ARG A 68 -8.52 35.14 -14.97
CA ARG A 68 -8.16 35.91 -16.17
C ARG A 68 -8.20 37.42 -15.95
N GLN A 69 -9.24 37.91 -15.27
CA GLN A 69 -9.34 39.33 -14.92
C GLN A 69 -8.20 39.74 -13.99
N TRP A 70 -7.89 38.93 -12.98
CA TRP A 70 -6.76 39.14 -12.08
C TRP A 70 -5.42 39.13 -12.83
N ALA A 71 -5.23 38.21 -13.77
CA ALA A 71 -4.04 38.16 -14.62
C ALA A 71 -3.87 39.45 -15.46
N ALA A 72 -4.96 39.95 -16.06
CA ALA A 72 -4.95 41.20 -16.82
C ALA A 72 -4.62 42.41 -15.92
N ASP A 73 -5.15 42.44 -14.70
CA ASP A 73 -4.84 43.44 -13.68
C ASP A 73 -3.36 43.42 -13.28
N LEU A 74 -2.83 42.24 -12.97
CA LEU A 74 -1.42 42.05 -12.64
C LEU A 74 -0.53 42.51 -13.79
N ARG A 75 -0.88 42.16 -15.04
CA ARG A 75 -0.13 42.56 -16.22
C ARG A 75 -0.10 44.09 -16.41
N ARG A 76 -1.19 44.79 -16.07
CA ARG A 76 -1.25 46.26 -16.10
C ARG A 76 -0.40 46.91 -15.01
N ARG A 77 -0.38 46.34 -13.80
CA ARG A 77 0.36 46.88 -12.64
C ARG A 77 1.85 46.58 -12.70
N TYR A 78 2.23 45.41 -13.20
CA TYR A 78 3.61 44.92 -13.20
C TYR A 78 4.11 44.67 -14.62
N ALA A 79 4.96 45.57 -15.11
CA ALA A 79 5.53 45.46 -16.46
C ALA A 79 6.54 44.30 -16.58
N LYS A 80 7.32 44.04 -15.52
CA LYS A 80 8.34 42.99 -15.47
C LYS A 80 7.75 41.66 -14.95
N PRO A 81 8.01 40.51 -15.61
CA PRO A 81 7.49 39.22 -15.17
C PRO A 81 7.91 38.84 -13.74
N ASP A 82 9.16 39.13 -13.35
CA ASP A 82 9.64 38.87 -11.98
C ASP A 82 8.79 39.58 -10.91
N ALA A 83 8.48 40.86 -11.12
CA ALA A 83 7.66 41.64 -10.19
C ALA A 83 6.21 41.12 -10.12
N LEU A 84 5.68 40.61 -11.24
CA LEU A 84 4.37 39.96 -11.26
C LEU A 84 4.39 38.64 -10.47
N VAL A 85 5.43 37.83 -10.66
CA VAL A 85 5.64 36.57 -9.91
C VAL A 85 5.76 36.84 -8.41
N GLU A 86 6.56 37.84 -8.01
CA GLU A 86 6.69 38.27 -6.61
C GLU A 86 5.34 38.73 -6.03
N ALA A 87 4.55 39.50 -6.78
CA ALA A 87 3.23 39.93 -6.34
C ALA A 87 2.26 38.74 -6.14
N MET A 88 2.35 37.71 -6.98
CA MET A 88 1.56 36.48 -6.81
C MET A 88 2.00 35.67 -5.59
N LEU A 89 3.32 35.56 -5.35
CA LEU A 89 3.85 34.91 -4.14
C LEU A 89 3.39 35.66 -2.88
N GLY A 90 3.43 37.00 -2.91
CA GLY A 90 2.89 37.85 -1.86
C GLY A 90 1.39 37.58 -1.63
N TYR A 91 0.59 37.51 -2.69
CA TYR A 91 -0.84 37.17 -2.58
C TYR A 91 -1.08 35.83 -1.88
N PHE A 92 -0.30 34.79 -2.19
CA PHE A 92 -0.42 33.50 -1.52
C PHE A 92 -0.03 33.57 -0.03
N SER A 93 0.96 34.38 0.32
CA SER A 93 1.43 34.54 1.70
C SER A 93 0.52 35.43 2.55
N ASP A 94 0.00 36.51 1.97
CA ASP A 94 -0.78 37.54 2.67
C ASP A 94 -2.25 37.15 2.87
N GLN A 95 -2.79 36.31 1.98
CA GLN A 95 -4.16 35.81 2.09
C GLN A 95 -4.20 34.50 2.89
N PRO A 96 -5.35 34.14 3.49
CA PRO A 96 -5.53 32.90 4.26
C PRO A 96 -5.56 31.65 3.37
N PHE A 97 -4.46 31.37 2.68
CA PHE A 97 -4.23 30.10 1.99
C PHE A 97 -3.79 29.03 2.98
N HIS A 98 -4.25 27.81 2.78
CA HIS A 98 -3.87 26.68 3.63
C HIS A 98 -3.47 25.46 2.80
N TYR A 99 -2.28 24.96 3.10
CA TYR A 99 -1.82 23.70 2.53
C TYR A 99 -2.52 22.52 3.19
N THR A 100 -3.18 21.66 2.40
CA THR A 100 -3.85 20.45 2.89
C THR A 100 -3.85 19.34 1.84
N LEU A 101 -3.69 18.10 2.28
CA LEU A 101 -3.76 16.91 1.43
C LEU A 101 -5.20 16.43 1.20
N LYS A 102 -6.19 17.00 1.91
CA LYS A 102 -7.62 16.66 1.77
C LYS A 102 -8.45 17.91 1.41
N PRO A 103 -8.14 18.61 0.30
CA PRO A 103 -8.96 19.73 -0.13
C PRO A 103 -10.36 19.24 -0.55
N MET A 104 -11.35 20.13 -0.46
CA MET A 104 -12.67 19.84 -1.03
C MET A 104 -12.56 19.72 -2.56
N PRO A 105 -13.36 18.86 -3.20
CA PRO A 105 -13.43 18.82 -4.65
C PRO A 105 -13.80 20.19 -5.21
N LEU A 106 -13.09 20.60 -6.26
CA LEU A 106 -13.38 21.82 -7.01
C LEU A 106 -14.26 21.51 -8.21
N GLY A 107 -15.06 22.48 -8.64
CA GLY A 107 -15.95 22.41 -9.79
C GLY A 107 -15.25 22.72 -11.12
N ASN A 108 -16.02 23.26 -12.07
CA ASN A 108 -15.55 23.49 -13.44
C ASN A 108 -14.56 24.65 -13.53
N ASP A 109 -14.75 25.71 -12.75
CA ASP A 109 -13.85 26.87 -12.66
C ASP A 109 -12.88 26.68 -11.49
N SER A 110 -12.14 25.57 -11.55
CA SER A 110 -11.29 25.11 -10.44
C SER A 110 -10.20 26.12 -10.04
N ILE A 111 -9.72 26.96 -10.95
CA ILE A 111 -8.71 27.97 -10.62
C ILE A 111 -9.35 29.10 -9.84
N ASP A 112 -10.53 29.56 -10.25
CA ASP A 112 -11.28 30.60 -9.53
C ASP A 112 -11.72 30.13 -8.15
N GLU A 113 -12.29 28.92 -8.07
CA GLU A 113 -12.72 28.31 -6.82
C GLU A 113 -11.55 28.08 -5.86
N PHE A 114 -10.35 27.78 -6.35
CA PHE A 114 -9.16 27.69 -5.52
C PHE A 114 -8.66 29.06 -5.06
N LEU A 115 -8.45 30.00 -5.97
CA LEU A 115 -7.82 31.29 -5.66
C LEU A 115 -8.70 32.20 -4.80
N PHE A 116 -10.00 32.25 -5.09
CA PHE A 116 -10.88 33.29 -4.55
C PHE A 116 -11.90 32.78 -3.53
N ALA A 117 -12.21 31.47 -3.55
CA ALA A 117 -13.18 30.88 -2.63
C ALA A 117 -12.53 29.98 -1.56
N SER A 118 -12.07 28.79 -1.95
CA SER A 118 -11.63 27.76 -1.00
C SER A 118 -10.28 28.08 -0.36
N ARG A 119 -9.30 28.56 -1.14
CA ARG A 119 -7.90 28.84 -0.73
C ARG A 119 -7.21 27.67 -0.02
N ARG A 120 -7.68 26.45 -0.26
CA ARG A 120 -7.22 25.24 0.41
C ARG A 120 -6.84 24.22 -0.64
N GLY A 121 -5.59 23.76 -0.61
CA GLY A 121 -5.07 22.85 -1.63
C GLY A 121 -3.72 22.27 -1.28
N PHE A 122 -3.21 21.40 -2.15
CA PHE A 122 -1.83 20.92 -2.12
C PHE A 122 -1.04 21.47 -3.31
N CYS A 123 0.22 21.06 -3.46
CA CYS A 123 1.18 21.65 -4.41
C CYS A 123 0.65 21.80 -5.85
N ALA A 124 -0.12 20.84 -6.37
CA ALA A 124 -0.69 20.95 -7.71
C ALA A 124 -1.70 22.10 -7.87
N HIS A 125 -2.45 22.44 -6.82
CA HIS A 125 -3.41 23.56 -6.85
C HIS A 125 -2.67 24.89 -6.99
N TYR A 126 -1.66 25.11 -6.14
CA TYR A 126 -0.83 26.31 -6.18
C TYR A 126 -0.06 26.43 -7.50
N ALA A 127 0.62 25.36 -7.93
CA ALA A 127 1.39 25.36 -9.17
C ALA A 127 0.49 25.54 -10.41
N GLY A 128 -0.68 24.88 -10.44
CA GLY A 128 -1.66 24.99 -11.50
C GLY A 128 -2.24 26.40 -11.61
N ALA A 129 -2.72 26.96 -10.49
CA ALA A 129 -3.29 28.31 -10.46
C ALA A 129 -2.26 29.39 -10.81
N MET A 130 -1.04 29.28 -10.28
CA MET A 130 0.04 30.21 -10.63
C MET A 130 0.40 30.12 -12.12
N THR A 131 0.52 28.91 -12.67
CA THR A 131 0.79 28.71 -14.11
C THR A 131 -0.34 29.29 -14.96
N PHE A 132 -1.60 29.07 -14.58
CA PHE A 132 -2.76 29.59 -15.30
C PHE A 132 -2.73 31.12 -15.39
N VAL A 133 -2.55 31.78 -14.24
CA VAL A 133 -2.54 33.26 -14.17
C VAL A 133 -1.34 33.84 -14.93
N LEU A 134 -0.16 33.22 -14.85
CA LEU A 134 1.00 33.63 -15.66
C LEU A 134 0.71 33.56 -17.15
N ARG A 135 0.12 32.45 -17.62
CA ARG A 135 -0.27 32.28 -19.03
C ARG A 135 -1.31 33.30 -19.46
N ALA A 136 -2.32 33.54 -18.64
CA ALA A 136 -3.36 34.54 -18.90
C ALA A 136 -2.79 35.97 -18.92
N ALA A 137 -1.69 36.24 -18.19
CA ALA A 137 -0.95 37.50 -18.22
C ALA A 137 0.03 37.61 -19.41
N GLY A 138 0.12 36.59 -20.27
CA GLY A 138 1.00 36.57 -21.43
C GLY A 138 2.44 36.17 -21.12
N ILE A 139 2.70 35.52 -19.98
CA ILE A 139 4.02 34.99 -19.60
C ILE A 139 4.02 33.48 -19.87
N PRO A 140 4.90 32.96 -20.75
CA PRO A 140 4.97 31.52 -20.97
C PRO A 140 5.37 30.81 -19.68
N ALA A 141 4.55 29.86 -19.24
CA ALA A 141 4.73 29.16 -17.98
C ALA A 141 4.32 27.68 -18.08
N ARG A 142 4.85 26.84 -17.21
CA ARG A 142 4.52 25.41 -17.12
C ARG A 142 4.62 24.88 -15.70
N VAL A 143 3.82 23.86 -15.43
CA VAL A 143 3.95 23.05 -14.21
C VAL A 143 5.09 22.05 -14.41
N VAL A 144 5.93 21.92 -13.40
CA VAL A 144 6.94 20.87 -13.29
C VAL A 144 6.49 19.90 -12.22
N ALA A 145 6.54 18.60 -12.54
CA ALA A 145 6.21 17.53 -11.62
C ALA A 145 7.47 16.70 -11.31
N GLY A 146 7.69 16.40 -10.04
CA GLY A 146 8.84 15.64 -9.58
C GLY A 146 8.73 15.33 -8.10
N TYR A 147 9.86 15.42 -7.41
CA TYR A 147 9.96 15.22 -5.96
C TYR A 147 10.77 16.36 -5.35
N GLN A 148 10.47 16.72 -4.11
CA GLN A 148 11.20 17.74 -3.36
C GLN A 148 11.54 17.21 -1.96
N GLY A 149 12.77 17.46 -1.52
CA GLY A 149 13.26 17.03 -0.21
C GLY A 149 13.78 15.58 -0.24
N GLY A 150 13.35 14.80 0.74
CA GLY A 150 13.75 13.42 1.02
C GLY A 150 14.46 13.24 2.35
N GLU A 151 14.64 11.99 2.75
CA GLU A 151 15.14 11.60 4.07
C GLU A 151 16.62 11.21 3.99
N LEU A 152 17.50 11.99 4.65
CA LEU A 152 18.93 11.67 4.75
C LEU A 152 19.14 10.46 5.69
N ASN A 153 19.79 9.42 5.19
CA ASN A 153 20.33 8.35 6.01
C ASN A 153 21.82 8.65 6.32
N PRO A 154 22.15 9.06 7.56
CA PRO A 154 23.51 9.48 7.90
C PRO A 154 24.51 8.32 7.86
N ASP A 155 24.09 7.11 8.25
CA ASP A 155 24.96 5.93 8.29
C ASP A 155 25.30 5.43 6.89
N GLY A 156 24.33 5.48 5.98
CA GLY A 156 24.50 5.04 4.58
C GLY A 156 24.97 6.13 3.62
N GLN A 157 24.99 7.40 4.05
CA GLN A 157 25.33 8.58 3.24
C GLN A 157 24.52 8.67 1.92
N TYR A 158 23.23 8.37 1.99
CA TYR A 158 22.31 8.54 0.86
C TYR A 158 21.03 9.23 1.29
N LEU A 159 20.32 9.80 0.32
CA LEU A 159 19.03 10.43 0.51
C LEU A 159 17.95 9.54 -0.10
N THR A 160 16.92 9.24 0.69
CA THR A 160 15.76 8.45 0.26
C THR A 160 14.63 9.37 -0.16
N VAL A 161 14.16 9.22 -1.40
CA VAL A 161 12.98 9.95 -1.91
C VAL A 161 11.83 8.95 -2.05
N ARG A 162 10.68 9.28 -1.46
CA ARG A 162 9.49 8.40 -1.42
C ARG A 162 8.33 9.03 -2.17
N GLN A 163 7.27 8.25 -2.42
CA GLN A 163 6.10 8.72 -3.18
C GLN A 163 5.41 9.93 -2.54
N PHE A 164 5.42 10.03 -1.21
CA PHE A 164 4.87 11.20 -0.51
C PHE A 164 5.72 12.47 -0.70
N ASP A 165 6.98 12.36 -1.13
CA ASP A 165 7.79 13.54 -1.48
C ASP A 165 7.44 14.11 -2.86
N ALA A 166 6.45 13.52 -3.55
CA ALA A 166 5.95 14.02 -4.82
C ALA A 166 5.54 15.49 -4.67
N HIS A 167 5.98 16.29 -5.64
CA HIS A 167 5.82 17.73 -5.59
C HIS A 167 5.63 18.34 -6.97
N ALA A 168 4.95 19.47 -7.00
CA ALA A 168 4.71 20.25 -8.20
C ALA A 168 5.07 21.72 -7.94
N TRP A 169 5.83 22.30 -8.87
CA TRP A 169 6.23 23.71 -8.85
C TRP A 169 6.06 24.31 -10.26
N VAL A 170 6.44 25.57 -10.42
CA VAL A 170 6.23 26.33 -11.66
C VAL A 170 7.55 26.73 -12.28
N GLU A 171 7.58 26.73 -13.61
CA GLU A 171 8.61 27.41 -14.38
C GLU A 171 7.98 28.47 -15.28
N TYR A 172 8.60 29.63 -15.36
CA TYR A 172 8.19 30.71 -16.25
C TYR A 172 9.38 31.23 -17.06
N TRP A 173 9.10 31.68 -18.27
CA TRP A 173 10.11 32.09 -19.23
C TRP A 173 10.14 33.61 -19.40
N GLN A 174 11.35 34.14 -19.55
CA GLN A 174 11.57 35.56 -19.85
C GLN A 174 12.58 35.75 -20.99
N PRO A 175 12.35 36.70 -21.91
CA PRO A 175 13.32 37.03 -22.96
C PRO A 175 14.68 37.40 -22.38
N GLY A 176 15.76 36.81 -22.90
CA GLY A 176 17.14 37.08 -22.49
C GLY A 176 17.57 36.43 -21.17
N VAL A 177 16.63 36.00 -20.33
CA VAL A 177 16.89 35.34 -19.03
C VAL A 177 16.60 33.84 -19.08
N GLY A 178 15.63 33.40 -19.89
CA GLY A 178 15.26 32.00 -20.00
C GLY A 178 14.27 31.52 -18.95
N TRP A 179 14.23 30.20 -18.72
CA TRP A 179 13.33 29.56 -17.76
C TRP A 179 13.82 29.70 -16.33
N ARG A 180 12.96 30.23 -15.46
CA ARG A 180 13.17 30.33 -14.00
C ARG A 180 12.15 29.47 -13.28
N SER A 181 12.61 28.76 -12.25
CA SER A 181 11.75 27.95 -11.39
C SER A 181 11.28 28.77 -10.19
N VAL A 182 10.03 28.59 -9.79
CA VAL A 182 9.40 29.21 -8.63
C VAL A 182 8.42 28.23 -8.00
N ASP A 183 8.39 28.18 -6.67
CA ASP A 183 7.48 27.32 -5.92
C ASP A 183 6.49 28.15 -5.09
N PRO A 184 5.22 28.26 -5.51
CA PRO A 184 4.20 28.97 -4.73
C PRO A 184 3.88 28.28 -3.39
N THR A 185 4.19 26.98 -3.25
CA THR A 185 4.01 26.26 -1.98
C THR A 185 4.92 26.82 -0.88
N ALA A 186 6.12 27.30 -1.24
CA ALA A 186 7.07 27.87 -0.29
C ALA A 186 6.53 29.13 0.40
N ALA A 187 5.64 29.88 -0.26
CA ALA A 187 5.04 31.09 0.30
C ALA A 187 3.96 30.81 1.37
N VAL A 188 3.39 29.60 1.37
CA VAL A 188 2.28 29.21 2.26
C VAL A 188 2.70 28.18 3.30
N ALA A 189 3.60 27.27 2.94
CA ALA A 189 4.09 26.21 3.80
C ALA A 189 5.63 26.11 3.72
N PRO A 190 6.38 27.11 4.19
CA PRO A 190 7.84 27.11 4.10
C PRO A 190 8.47 25.90 4.82
N GLN A 191 7.87 25.45 5.93
CA GLN A 191 8.35 24.28 6.68
C GLN A 191 8.33 23.02 5.83
N ARG A 192 7.40 22.88 4.88
CA ARG A 192 7.35 21.75 3.96
C ARG A 192 8.59 21.70 3.05
N ILE A 193 9.08 22.86 2.63
CA ILE A 193 10.23 22.96 1.73
C ILE A 193 11.54 22.78 2.50
N GLU A 194 11.64 23.37 3.70
CA GLU A 194 12.84 23.32 4.54
C GLU A 194 13.04 21.97 5.24
N GLN A 195 11.94 21.32 5.67
CA GLN A 195 11.97 20.14 6.54
C GLN A 195 11.38 18.88 5.87
N GLY A 196 10.77 19.00 4.69
CA GLY A 196 10.11 17.91 3.97
C GLY A 196 8.64 17.69 4.38
N LEU A 197 7.86 16.96 3.56
CA LEU A 197 6.41 16.76 3.79
C LEU A 197 6.11 16.14 5.15
N GLU A 198 6.88 15.10 5.48
CA GLU A 198 6.65 14.28 6.66
C GLU A 198 6.73 15.11 7.94
N GLN A 199 7.71 16.01 8.03
CA GLN A 199 7.93 16.84 9.22
C GLN A 199 6.91 17.98 9.28
N ALA A 200 6.56 18.57 8.13
CA ALA A 200 5.56 19.62 8.06
C ALA A 200 4.14 19.15 8.38
N LEU A 201 3.80 17.89 8.08
CA LEU A 201 2.48 17.30 8.34
C LEU A 201 2.47 16.26 9.47
N ALA A 202 3.57 16.07 10.21
CA ALA A 202 3.63 15.13 11.33
C ALA A 202 2.62 15.45 12.44
N ALA A 203 2.22 16.73 12.56
CA ALA A 203 1.19 17.19 13.49
C ALA A 203 -0.25 17.00 12.96
N ASP A 204 -0.42 16.66 11.68
CA ASP A 204 -1.71 16.57 11.02
C ASP A 204 -2.20 15.11 11.03
N GLU A 205 -3.07 14.77 11.99
CA GLU A 205 -3.61 13.40 12.19
C GLU A 205 -4.20 12.80 10.89
N ALA A 206 -4.67 13.65 9.99
CA ALA A 206 -5.24 13.27 8.69
C ALA A 206 -4.24 12.55 7.75
N PHE A 207 -2.93 12.82 7.84
CA PHE A 207 -1.88 12.14 7.06
C PHE A 207 -1.61 10.71 7.60
N LEU A 208 -1.80 10.52 8.91
CA LEU A 208 -1.50 9.25 9.60
C LEU A 208 -2.66 8.25 9.58
N GLN A 209 -3.88 8.67 9.22
CA GLN A 209 -5.09 7.84 9.21
C GLN A 209 -5.06 6.70 8.16
N ASP A 210 -4.43 6.91 7.00
CA ASP A 210 -4.48 5.95 5.88
C ASP A 210 -3.36 4.88 5.94
N SER A 211 -2.56 4.84 7.02
CA SER A 211 -1.45 3.89 7.13
C SER A 211 -1.23 3.39 8.57
N PRO A 212 -2.14 2.54 9.10
CA PRO A 212 -2.14 2.12 10.51
C PRO A 212 -0.90 1.32 10.94
N LEU A 213 -0.15 0.75 9.98
CA LEU A 213 1.09 -0.01 10.20
C LEU A 213 2.35 0.71 9.66
N SER A 214 2.26 1.98 9.26
CA SER A 214 3.44 2.69 8.74
C SER A 214 4.51 2.84 9.82
N ALA A 215 5.76 2.50 9.47
CA ALA A 215 6.93 2.71 10.32
C ALA A 215 7.17 4.20 10.69
N LEU A 216 6.42 5.12 10.06
CA LEU A 216 6.39 6.55 10.29
C LEU A 216 5.74 6.91 11.65
N ARG A 217 4.74 6.15 12.11
CA ARG A 217 4.10 6.36 13.42
C ARG A 217 5.04 6.05 14.60
N TYR A 218 6.08 5.26 14.36
CA TYR A 218 7.02 4.80 15.37
C TYR A 218 8.38 5.53 15.33
N ARG A 219 8.50 6.63 14.57
CA ARG A 219 9.74 7.43 14.49
C ARG A 219 10.15 8.04 15.83
N ASN A 220 9.20 8.32 16.71
CA ASN A 220 9.44 8.79 18.08
C ASN A 220 9.98 7.69 19.01
N VAL A 221 10.12 6.46 18.52
CA VAL A 221 10.71 5.33 19.23
C VAL A 221 12.10 5.09 18.64
N PRO A 222 13.17 5.57 19.30
CA PRO A 222 14.51 5.63 18.71
C PRO A 222 15.01 4.29 18.15
N TRP A 223 14.77 3.19 18.85
CA TRP A 223 15.24 1.86 18.46
C TRP A 223 14.52 1.28 17.23
N LEU A 224 13.24 1.61 17.01
CA LEU A 224 12.49 1.19 15.82
C LEU A 224 12.96 1.95 14.59
N ASN A 225 13.30 3.23 14.74
CA ASN A 225 13.89 4.02 13.67
C ASN A 225 15.29 3.49 13.30
N THR A 226 16.12 3.13 14.29
CA THR A 226 17.43 2.49 14.04
C THR A 226 17.30 1.18 13.29
N LEU A 227 16.33 0.32 13.66
CA LEU A 227 16.06 -0.94 12.97
C LEU A 227 15.56 -0.73 11.53
N ARG A 228 14.66 0.23 11.31
CA ARG A 228 14.18 0.62 9.98
C ARG A 228 15.32 1.14 9.11
N LEU A 229 16.13 2.09 9.61
CA LEU A 229 17.26 2.65 8.88
C LEU A 229 18.35 1.59 8.61
N SER A 230 18.58 0.68 9.56
CA SER A 230 19.47 -0.47 9.37
C SER A 230 18.97 -1.42 8.29
N TRP A 231 17.66 -1.68 8.24
CA TRP A 231 17.04 -2.49 7.18
C TRP A 231 17.10 -1.80 5.81
N ASP A 232 16.80 -0.50 5.74
CA ASP A 232 16.92 0.30 4.52
C ASP A 232 18.39 0.33 4.04
N ASN A 233 19.38 0.40 4.94
CA ASN A 233 20.81 0.30 4.64
C ASN A 233 21.22 -1.07 4.08
N LEU A 234 20.70 -2.16 4.65
CA LEU A 234 20.93 -3.51 4.13
C LEU A 234 20.31 -3.68 2.74
N ASN A 235 19.12 -3.13 2.52
CA ASN A 235 18.44 -3.17 1.23
C ASN A 235 19.15 -2.30 0.18
N TYR A 236 19.60 -1.09 0.53
CA TYR A 236 20.40 -0.23 -0.37
C TYR A 236 21.75 -0.88 -0.72
N GLY A 237 22.44 -1.47 0.27
CA GLY A 237 23.67 -2.22 0.07
C GLY A 237 23.48 -3.42 -0.86
N TRP A 238 22.39 -4.18 -0.66
CA TRP A 238 21.98 -5.28 -1.52
C TRP A 238 21.64 -4.81 -2.94
N GLN A 239 20.85 -3.75 -3.10
CA GLN A 239 20.48 -3.21 -4.42
C GLN A 239 21.69 -2.70 -5.20
N ARG A 240 22.62 -1.97 -4.55
CA ARG A 240 23.88 -1.53 -5.17
C ARG A 240 24.78 -2.72 -5.50
N TRP A 241 24.83 -3.74 -4.66
CA TRP A 241 25.59 -4.97 -4.89
C TRP A 241 25.04 -5.76 -6.07
N VAL A 242 23.72 -6.02 -6.12
CA VAL A 242 23.08 -6.78 -7.20
C VAL A 242 23.04 -6.02 -8.54
N LEU A 243 22.86 -4.69 -8.52
CA LEU A 243 22.76 -3.86 -9.73
C LEU A 243 24.12 -3.32 -10.24
N GLY A 244 25.17 -3.36 -9.41
CA GLY A 244 26.55 -3.01 -9.80
C GLY A 244 27.39 -4.19 -10.30
N TYR A 245 26.77 -5.35 -10.55
CA TYR A 245 27.43 -6.64 -10.75
C TYR A 245 27.92 -6.84 -12.20
N GLN A 246 29.18 -6.51 -12.49
CA GLN A 246 29.87 -6.96 -13.73
C GLN A 246 30.25 -8.44 -13.58
N GLY A 247 29.73 -9.27 -14.50
CA GLY A 247 29.65 -10.74 -14.41
C GLY A 247 30.93 -11.57 -14.43
N GLN A 248 32.06 -11.11 -13.86
CA GLN A 248 33.28 -11.92 -13.74
C GLN A 248 33.78 -12.18 -12.29
N GLN A 249 33.20 -11.58 -11.25
CA GLN A 249 33.63 -11.82 -9.85
C GLN A 249 32.81 -12.90 -9.12
N GLN A 250 31.95 -13.63 -9.83
CA GLN A 250 30.91 -14.48 -9.23
C GLN A 250 31.45 -15.76 -8.57
N LEU A 251 32.67 -16.21 -8.86
CA LEU A 251 33.16 -17.51 -8.35
C LEU A 251 34.18 -17.43 -7.22
N GLN A 252 34.78 -16.26 -6.96
CA GLN A 252 35.81 -16.15 -5.91
C GLN A 252 35.28 -15.62 -4.57
N ILE A 253 34.22 -14.80 -4.58
CA ILE A 253 33.67 -14.20 -3.33
C ILE A 253 32.72 -15.17 -2.62
N LEU A 254 31.87 -15.89 -3.37
CA LEU A 254 31.12 -17.05 -2.84
C LEU A 254 32.09 -18.09 -2.26
N GLY A 255 33.23 -18.32 -2.93
CA GLY A 255 34.31 -19.17 -2.41
C GLY A 255 34.90 -18.67 -1.09
N ARG A 256 35.12 -17.35 -0.92
CA ARG A 256 35.73 -16.76 0.29
C ARG A 256 34.78 -16.59 1.48
N TRP A 257 33.49 -16.34 1.22
CA TRP A 257 32.49 -16.19 2.29
C TRP A 257 32.04 -17.55 2.85
N PHE A 258 32.05 -18.59 2.01
CA PHE A 258 31.76 -19.97 2.40
C PHE A 258 33.01 -20.81 2.71
N SER A 259 34.24 -20.29 2.56
CA SER A 259 35.47 -20.99 2.96
C SER A 259 35.71 -20.94 4.48
N GLY A 260 34.79 -21.52 5.25
CA GLY A 260 34.93 -21.64 6.70
C GLY A 260 33.63 -21.91 7.46
N PHE A 261 32.47 -21.65 6.84
CA PHE A 261 31.17 -21.91 7.46
C PHE A 261 30.57 -23.20 6.91
N GLN A 262 30.17 -24.11 7.81
CA GLN A 262 29.46 -25.33 7.44
C GLN A 262 28.05 -24.98 6.94
N ALA A 263 27.94 -24.57 5.67
CA ALA A 263 26.70 -24.28 4.96
C ALA A 263 25.54 -25.27 5.26
N PRO A 264 25.75 -26.61 5.37
CA PRO A 264 24.67 -27.52 5.76
C PRO A 264 24.08 -27.25 7.16
N VAL A 265 24.85 -26.75 8.12
CA VAL A 265 24.37 -26.47 9.49
C VAL A 265 23.40 -25.29 9.52
N PHE A 266 23.65 -24.26 8.71
CA PHE A 266 22.76 -23.10 8.65
C PHE A 266 21.44 -23.42 7.95
N VAL A 267 21.49 -24.18 6.86
CA VAL A 267 20.30 -24.68 6.18
C VAL A 267 19.51 -25.62 7.09
N ALA A 268 20.19 -26.51 7.81
CA ALA A 268 19.55 -27.36 8.82
C ALA A 268 18.88 -26.52 9.92
N GLY A 269 19.52 -25.44 10.37
CA GLY A 269 18.96 -24.50 11.34
C GLY A 269 17.67 -23.83 10.85
N ILE A 270 17.65 -23.33 9.61
CA ILE A 270 16.44 -22.72 9.03
C ILE A 270 15.31 -23.76 8.90
N VAL A 271 15.62 -24.95 8.39
CA VAL A 271 14.63 -26.03 8.22
C VAL A 271 14.07 -26.46 9.58
N LEU A 272 14.92 -26.58 10.60
CA LEU A 272 14.52 -26.96 11.96
C LEU A 272 13.63 -25.88 12.59
N SER A 273 13.97 -24.60 12.37
CA SER A 273 13.19 -23.45 12.84
C SER A 273 11.80 -23.41 12.20
N LEU A 274 11.72 -23.57 10.88
CA LEU A 274 10.47 -23.63 10.14
C LEU A 274 9.63 -24.85 10.57
N GLY A 275 10.27 -25.99 10.83
CA GLY A 275 9.62 -27.19 11.35
C GLY A 275 9.03 -26.99 12.75
N LEU A 276 9.75 -26.32 13.66
CA LEU A 276 9.27 -25.97 14.99
C LEU A 276 8.10 -24.98 14.96
N ILE A 277 8.17 -23.97 14.08
CA ILE A 277 7.08 -23.01 13.85
C ILE A 277 5.84 -23.73 13.29
N ALA A 278 6.01 -24.65 12.34
CA ALA A 278 4.91 -25.46 11.83
C ALA A 278 4.29 -26.35 12.92
N LEU A 279 5.11 -27.00 13.75
CA LEU A 279 4.63 -27.77 14.90
C LEU A 279 3.84 -26.90 15.90
N TRP A 280 4.27 -25.66 16.12
CA TRP A 280 3.62 -24.71 17.03
C TRP A 280 2.32 -24.12 16.44
N LEU A 281 2.28 -23.82 15.13
CA LEU A 281 1.10 -23.30 14.44
C LEU A 281 0.02 -24.36 14.27
N PHE A 282 0.40 -25.54 13.77
CA PHE A 282 -0.55 -26.60 13.49
C PHE A 282 -0.93 -27.40 14.74
N LYS A 283 -0.23 -27.18 15.87
CA LYS A 283 -0.38 -27.86 17.15
C LYS A 283 -0.90 -29.30 16.97
N PRO A 284 -0.18 -30.18 16.25
CA PRO A 284 -0.69 -31.52 15.94
C PRO A 284 -0.96 -32.35 17.20
N TRP A 285 -0.36 -31.94 18.33
CA TRP A 285 -0.55 -32.47 19.69
C TRP A 285 -1.84 -32.00 20.38
N GLN A 286 -2.44 -30.90 19.93
CA GLN A 286 -3.76 -30.41 20.32
C GLN A 286 -4.85 -30.82 19.31
N ARG A 287 -4.70 -31.97 18.65
CA ARG A 287 -5.87 -32.66 18.11
C ARG A 287 -6.75 -33.03 19.30
N GLU A 288 -7.70 -32.14 19.63
CA GLU A 288 -8.87 -32.50 20.42
C GLU A 288 -9.39 -33.79 19.81
N SER A 289 -9.23 -34.87 20.56
CA SER A 289 -9.64 -36.19 20.15
C SER A 289 -11.15 -36.23 20.21
N ASP A 290 -11.78 -35.62 19.19
CA ASP A 290 -13.19 -35.23 19.10
C ASP A 290 -14.09 -36.29 19.74
N SER A 291 -14.31 -36.10 21.04
CA SER A 291 -14.87 -37.14 21.90
C SER A 291 -16.32 -37.39 21.54
N GLN A 292 -16.97 -36.38 20.95
CA GLN A 292 -18.30 -36.40 20.40
C GLN A 292 -18.37 -37.26 19.14
N LEU A 293 -17.42 -37.09 18.19
CA LEU A 293 -17.34 -37.94 16.98
C LEU A 293 -17.10 -39.41 17.33
N ARG A 294 -16.30 -39.72 18.35
CA ARG A 294 -16.11 -41.11 18.81
C ARG A 294 -17.41 -41.74 19.32
N VAL A 295 -18.24 -40.98 20.04
CA VAL A 295 -19.55 -41.46 20.53
C VAL A 295 -20.54 -41.57 19.37
N PHE A 296 -20.51 -40.65 18.41
CA PHE A 296 -21.31 -40.73 17.19
C PHE A 296 -20.95 -41.97 16.34
N GLY A 297 -19.67 -42.28 16.17
CA GLY A 297 -19.23 -43.51 15.49
C GLY A 297 -19.61 -44.80 16.25
N ALA A 298 -19.83 -44.74 17.57
CA ALA A 298 -20.38 -45.86 18.32
C ALA A 298 -21.90 -46.03 18.09
N PHE A 299 -22.63 -44.92 17.93
CA PHE A 299 -24.03 -44.92 17.51
C PHE A 299 -24.22 -45.47 16.09
N GLU A 300 -23.38 -45.05 15.12
CA GLU A 300 -23.40 -45.60 13.76
C GLU A 300 -23.15 -47.11 13.75
N ARG A 301 -22.16 -47.58 14.52
CA ARG A 301 -21.88 -49.02 14.66
C ARG A 301 -23.01 -49.79 15.33
N LEU A 302 -23.74 -49.17 16.26
CA LEU A 302 -24.91 -49.80 16.88
C LEU A 302 -26.01 -50.03 15.85
N LEU A 303 -26.38 -49.01 15.08
CA LEU A 303 -27.42 -49.12 14.06
C LEU A 303 -27.00 -50.00 12.87
N ALA A 304 -25.71 -50.00 12.52
CA ALA A 304 -25.17 -50.86 11.47
C ALA A 304 -25.32 -52.35 11.77
N ARG A 305 -25.31 -52.75 13.06
CA ARG A 305 -25.58 -54.13 13.48
C ARG A 305 -27.03 -54.57 13.26
N HIS A 306 -27.94 -53.61 13.13
CA HIS A 306 -29.35 -53.83 12.84
C HIS A 306 -29.71 -53.52 11.38
N GLY A 307 -28.73 -53.48 10.49
CA GLY A 307 -28.94 -53.34 9.04
C GLY A 307 -28.91 -51.90 8.51
N LEU A 308 -28.76 -50.88 9.37
CA LEU A 308 -28.77 -49.48 8.93
C LEU A 308 -27.37 -48.85 8.98
N ARG A 309 -26.77 -48.64 7.80
CA ARG A 309 -25.48 -47.96 7.63
C ARG A 309 -25.66 -46.57 7.04
N ARG A 310 -24.81 -45.63 7.44
CA ARG A 310 -24.76 -44.27 6.89
C ARG A 310 -24.15 -44.27 5.49
N MET A 311 -24.70 -43.48 4.58
CA MET A 311 -24.21 -43.36 3.21
C MET A 311 -23.05 -42.36 3.11
N PRO A 312 -22.13 -42.51 2.13
CA PRO A 312 -21.12 -41.50 1.85
C PRO A 312 -21.76 -40.14 1.58
N GLY A 313 -21.30 -39.09 2.29
CA GLY A 313 -21.85 -37.73 2.16
C GLY A 313 -23.15 -37.46 2.93
N GLU A 314 -23.75 -38.45 3.58
CA GLU A 314 -24.98 -38.25 4.38
C GLU A 314 -24.64 -37.49 5.67
N GLY A 315 -25.40 -36.43 5.99
CA GLY A 315 -25.25 -35.71 7.25
C GLY A 315 -25.78 -36.50 8.46
N ALA A 316 -25.28 -36.19 9.67
CA ALA A 316 -25.71 -36.88 10.90
C ALA A 316 -27.23 -36.80 11.14
N ASP A 317 -27.83 -35.66 10.83
CA ASP A 317 -29.28 -35.43 10.96
C ASP A 317 -30.09 -36.24 9.94
N ALA A 318 -29.65 -36.26 8.69
CA ALA A 318 -30.28 -37.04 7.63
C ALA A 318 -30.24 -38.55 7.94
N PHE A 319 -29.09 -39.04 8.43
CA PHE A 319 -28.93 -40.41 8.88
C PHE A 319 -29.89 -40.75 10.04
N CYS A 320 -30.05 -39.84 11.01
CA CYS A 320 -30.96 -40.06 12.14
C CYS A 320 -32.44 -40.04 11.72
N ARG A 321 -32.84 -39.17 10.79
CA ARG A 321 -34.20 -39.18 10.22
C ARG A 321 -34.51 -40.52 9.55
N ARG A 322 -33.55 -41.06 8.81
CA ARG A 322 -33.67 -42.39 8.21
C ARG A 322 -33.70 -43.50 9.27
N ALA A 323 -32.93 -43.36 10.34
CA ALA A 323 -32.95 -44.30 11.46
C ALA A 323 -34.28 -44.32 12.24
N VAL A 324 -34.93 -43.16 12.40
CA VAL A 324 -36.27 -43.05 12.99
C VAL A 324 -37.31 -43.79 12.14
N LEU A 325 -37.23 -43.66 10.81
CA LEU A 325 -38.13 -44.38 9.89
C LEU A 325 -37.89 -45.90 9.90
N PHE A 326 -36.63 -46.32 10.01
CA PHE A 326 -36.27 -47.73 10.03
C PHE A 326 -36.55 -48.41 11.39
N PHE A 327 -36.48 -47.66 12.50
CA PHE A 327 -36.77 -48.14 13.85
C PHE A 327 -37.84 -47.27 14.55
N PRO A 328 -39.10 -47.30 14.09
CA PRO A 328 -40.15 -46.41 14.61
C PRO A 328 -40.41 -46.61 16.12
N GLN A 329 -40.29 -47.85 16.61
CA GLN A 329 -40.40 -48.19 18.03
C GLN A 329 -39.29 -47.57 18.92
N HIS A 330 -38.22 -47.04 18.33
CA HIS A 330 -37.10 -46.41 19.04
C HIS A 330 -36.87 -44.96 18.61
N ALA A 331 -37.82 -44.38 17.87
CA ALA A 331 -37.76 -43.03 17.32
C ALA A 331 -37.34 -41.99 18.38
N GLU A 332 -38.01 -42.01 19.54
CA GLU A 332 -37.76 -41.09 20.66
C GLU A 332 -36.29 -41.12 21.13
N ALA A 333 -35.71 -42.32 21.30
CA ALA A 333 -34.35 -42.47 21.79
C ALA A 333 -33.30 -42.06 20.74
N ILE A 334 -33.56 -42.33 19.46
CA ILE A 334 -32.72 -41.89 18.34
C ILE A 334 -32.77 -40.35 18.22
N THR A 335 -33.96 -39.76 18.32
CA THR A 335 -34.14 -38.31 18.30
C THR A 335 -33.49 -37.63 19.51
N ALA A 336 -33.55 -38.23 20.69
CA ALA A 336 -32.87 -37.72 21.87
C ALA A 336 -31.34 -37.71 21.70
N PHE A 337 -30.77 -38.77 21.12
CA PHE A 337 -29.33 -38.85 20.86
C PHE A 337 -28.85 -37.77 19.88
N ILE A 338 -29.56 -37.58 18.75
CA ILE A 338 -29.14 -36.58 17.75
C ILE A 338 -29.30 -35.14 18.26
N ARG A 339 -30.34 -34.84 19.06
CA ARG A 339 -30.50 -33.52 19.69
C ARG A 339 -29.33 -33.19 20.61
N GLU A 340 -28.91 -34.15 21.44
CA GLU A 340 -27.74 -33.98 22.32
C GLU A 340 -26.44 -33.82 21.53
N PHE A 341 -26.27 -34.59 20.45
CA PHE A 341 -25.11 -34.44 19.56
C PHE A 341 -25.07 -33.05 18.91
N GLN A 342 -26.20 -32.56 18.40
CA GLN A 342 -26.29 -31.24 17.77
C GLN A 342 -26.08 -30.10 18.77
N ALA A 343 -26.66 -30.21 19.97
CA ALA A 343 -26.49 -29.23 21.04
C ALA A 343 -25.02 -29.10 21.48
N GLN A 344 -24.29 -30.22 21.51
CA GLN A 344 -22.89 -30.24 21.94
C GLN A 344 -21.91 -29.83 20.83
N ARG A 345 -22.25 -30.06 19.55
CA ARG A 345 -21.33 -29.79 18.43
C ARG A 345 -21.59 -28.47 17.70
N TYR A 346 -22.84 -28.04 17.60
CA TYR A 346 -23.21 -26.85 16.80
C TYR A 346 -23.74 -25.70 17.65
N ALA A 347 -24.29 -25.95 18.84
CA ALA A 347 -24.90 -24.90 19.66
C ALA A 347 -23.94 -24.24 20.67
N GLY A 348 -22.62 -24.42 20.52
CA GLY A 348 -21.60 -23.72 21.31
C GLY A 348 -21.58 -24.04 22.82
N ARG A 349 -22.36 -25.03 23.29
CA ARG A 349 -22.34 -25.45 24.69
C ARG A 349 -21.18 -26.41 24.93
N LEU A 350 -20.22 -26.01 25.77
CA LEU A 350 -19.20 -26.89 26.36
C LEU A 350 -19.87 -27.86 27.35
N ALA A 351 -20.69 -28.77 26.84
CA ALA A 351 -21.25 -29.86 27.63
C ALA A 351 -20.29 -31.05 27.59
N SER A 352 -20.03 -31.63 28.76
CA SER A 352 -19.18 -32.80 28.89
C SER A 352 -19.80 -33.99 28.14
N ALA A 353 -18.97 -34.78 27.46
CA ALA A 353 -19.39 -35.93 26.65
C ALA A 353 -20.15 -37.03 27.45
N SER A 354 -20.41 -36.86 28.74
CA SER A 354 -21.17 -37.78 29.59
C SER A 354 -22.63 -37.90 29.16
N ARG A 355 -23.33 -36.79 28.90
CA ARG A 355 -24.75 -36.80 28.49
C ARG A 355 -24.96 -37.50 27.15
N LEU A 356 -24.02 -37.31 26.21
CA LEU A 356 -24.07 -37.98 24.91
C LEU A 356 -23.83 -39.50 25.05
N ARG A 357 -22.93 -39.90 25.95
CA ARG A 357 -22.71 -41.33 26.28
C ARG A 357 -23.92 -41.93 27.01
N GLU A 358 -24.60 -41.18 27.86
CA GLU A 358 -25.83 -41.63 28.54
C GLU A 358 -26.98 -41.84 27.55
N ALA A 359 -27.19 -40.90 26.63
CA ALA A 359 -28.17 -41.07 25.55
C ALA A 359 -27.89 -42.31 24.70
N LEU A 360 -26.61 -42.55 24.36
CA LEU A 360 -26.21 -43.77 23.65
C LEU A 360 -26.43 -45.04 24.48
N ARG A 361 -26.16 -45.02 25.79
CA ARG A 361 -26.43 -46.16 26.69
C ARG A 361 -27.92 -46.44 26.81
N ALA A 362 -28.75 -45.41 26.91
CA ALA A 362 -30.20 -45.54 26.94
C ALA A 362 -30.73 -46.18 25.65
N LEU A 363 -30.23 -45.73 24.49
CA LEU A 363 -30.55 -46.32 23.19
C LEU A 363 -30.10 -47.79 23.12
N ARG A 364 -28.87 -48.10 23.57
CA ARG A 364 -28.35 -49.48 23.59
C ARG A 364 -29.12 -50.42 24.53
N ARG A 365 -29.79 -49.91 25.57
CA ARG A 365 -30.67 -50.71 26.42
C ARG A 365 -32.02 -50.99 25.76
N ARG A 366 -32.50 -50.08 24.91
CA ARG A 366 -33.78 -50.20 24.19
C ARG A 366 -33.65 -51.03 22.89
N LEU A 367 -32.48 -51.03 22.24
CA LEU A 367 -32.18 -51.93 21.13
C LEU A 367 -31.61 -53.27 21.64
N PRO A 368 -32.21 -54.43 21.30
CA PRO A 368 -31.69 -55.74 21.72
C PRO A 368 -30.28 -55.97 21.14
N TRP A 369 -29.39 -56.63 21.90
CA TRP A 369 -27.97 -56.72 21.54
C TRP A 369 -27.68 -57.58 20.30
N ARG A 370 -28.69 -58.31 19.78
CA ARG A 370 -28.69 -59.04 18.51
C ARG A 370 -30.13 -59.17 18.00
N VAL A 371 -30.35 -59.04 16.69
CA VAL A 371 -31.56 -59.59 16.07
C VAL A 371 -31.40 -61.10 16.12
N SER A 372 -32.11 -61.76 17.03
CA SER A 372 -32.35 -63.19 16.92
C SER A 372 -32.99 -63.39 15.54
N ALA A 373 -32.32 -64.12 14.65
CA ALA A 373 -32.87 -64.47 13.35
C ALA A 373 -34.28 -65.03 13.55
N VAL A 374 -35.28 -64.27 13.12
CA VAL A 374 -36.66 -64.74 13.07
C VAL A 374 -36.66 -65.86 12.05
N ARG A 375 -36.90 -67.08 12.54
CA ARG A 375 -37.15 -68.30 11.76
C ARG A 375 -38.21 -68.00 10.70
N ASP A 376 -37.89 -68.32 9.46
CA ASP A 376 -38.88 -68.53 8.41
C ASP A 376 -39.93 -69.55 8.90
N ARG A 377 -41.17 -69.10 8.99
CA ARG A 377 -42.36 -69.94 8.93
C ARG A 377 -43.40 -69.22 8.08
N HIS A 378 -43.33 -69.45 6.78
CA HIS A 378 -44.52 -69.49 5.94
C HIS A 378 -44.32 -70.58 4.88
N SER A 379 -45.05 -71.67 5.10
CA SER A 379 -45.56 -72.58 4.08
C SER A 379 -46.71 -71.90 3.34
#